data_AF-A0A967MWW7-F1
#
_entry.id   AF-A0A967MWW7-F1
#
_cell.length_a   1.000
_cell.length_b   1.000
_cell.length_c   1.000
_cell.angle_alpha   90.00
_cell.angle_beta   90.00
_cell.angle_gamma   90.00
#
_symmetry.space_group_name_H-M   'P 1'
#
loop_
_entity.id
_entity.type
_entity.pdbx_description
1 polymer ?
#
loop_
_entity_poly.entity_id
_entity_poly.type
_entity_poly.pdbx_seq_one_letter_code
_entity_poly.pdbx_strand_id
1 'polypeptide(L)' 'SREEYGIYVQDEILFGDNVRWVIGARGDDIDPIGTVFSPRTSLIFKVAPKHTMRLSYNRAFRAPSMVQNY' A
#
# COMPACT_ATOMS: atom_id res chain seq x y z
N SER A 1 -22.51 8.93 -14.15
CA SER A 1 -21.03 8.89 -14.18
C SER A 1 -20.60 8.61 -12.77
N ARG A 2 -19.96 7.46 -12.46
CA ARG A 2 -19.33 7.29 -11.14
C ARG A 2 -17.97 7.96 -11.24
N GLU A 3 -17.78 9.04 -10.48
CA GLU A 3 -16.49 9.69 -10.38
C GLU A 3 -15.72 9.00 -9.24
N GLU A 4 -14.59 8.38 -9.58
CA GLU A 4 -13.67 7.80 -8.61
C GLU A 4 -12.37 8.58 -8.69
N TYR A 5 -11.90 9.11 -7.56
CA TYR A 5 -10.66 9.88 -7.48
C TYR A 5 -9.68 9.20 -6.53
N GLY A 6 -8.44 9.03 -6.95
CA GLY A 6 -7.42 8.37 -6.14
C GLY A 6 -6.14 9.19 -6.04
N ILE A 7 -5.55 9.23 -4.85
CA ILE A 7 -4.23 9.80 -4.60
C ILE A 7 -3.34 8.72 -4.02
N TYR A 8 -2.10 8.67 -4.50
CA TYR A 8 -1.11 7.71 -4.05
C TYR A 8 0.23 8.39 -3.80
N VAL A 9 0.85 8.05 -2.68
CA VAL A 9 2.18 8.52 -2.30
C VAL A 9 3.03 7.32 -1.86
N GLN A 10 4.30 7.31 -2.23
CA GLN A 10 5.29 6.40 -1.69
C GLN A 10 6.62 7.10 -1.54
N ASP A 11 7.31 6.74 -0.48
CA ASP A 11 8.68 7.13 -0.21
C ASP A 11 9.56 5.88 0.01
N GLU A 12 10.84 6.02 -0.32
CA GLU A 12 11.86 5.01 -0.08
C GLU A 12 13.00 5.63 0.74
N ILE A 13 13.13 5.14 1.96
CA ILE A 13 14.14 5.60 2.92
C ILE A 13 15.25 4.56 2.98
N LEU A 14 16.46 4.99 2.65
CA LEU A 14 17.67 4.17 2.71
C LEU A 14 18.40 4.43 4.02
N PHE A 15 18.52 3.40 4.85
CA PHE A 15 19.31 3.42 6.07
C PHE A 15 20.62 2.68 5.81
N GLY A 16 21.62 3.42 5.33
CA GLY A 16 22.89 2.86 4.88
C GLY A 16 22.72 1.87 3.72
N ASP A 17 23.63 0.90 3.62
CA ASP A 17 23.65 -0.06 2.51
C ASP A 17 22.83 -1.33 2.76
N ASN A 18 22.36 -1.52 3.99
CA ASN A 18 21.80 -2.79 4.45
C ASN A 18 20.29 -2.74 4.70
N VAL A 19 19.71 -1.56 4.89
CA VAL A 19 18.30 -1.43 5.27
C VAL A 19 17.60 -0.45 4.35
N ARG A 20 16.48 -0.90 3.80
CA ARG A 20 15.60 -0.09 2.97
C ARG A 20 14.19 -0.16 3.52
N TRP A 21 13.61 1.00 3.76
CA TRP A 21 12.26 1.13 4.25
C TRP A 21 11.40 1.80 3.19
N VAL A 22 10.39 1.10 2.69
CA VAL A 22 9.44 1.61 1.72
C VAL A 22 8.13 1.85 2.44
N ILE A 23 7.67 3.10 2.44
CA ILE A 23 6.37 3.47 2.99
C ILE A 23 5.51 4.04 1.88
N GLY A 24 4.21 3.75 1.91
CA GLY A 24 3.29 4.35 0.99
C GLY A 24 1.87 4.29 1.49
N ALA A 25 1.04 5.14 0.92
CA ALA A 25 -0.38 5.18 1.22
C ALA A 25 -1.15 5.52 -0.04
N ARG A 26 -2.33 4.93 -0.17
CA ARG A 26 -3.30 5.27 -1.21
C ARG A 26 -4.60 5.68 -0.55
N GLY A 27 -5.16 6.80 -0.97
CA GLY A 27 -6.52 7.22 -0.65
C GLY A 27 -7.34 7.15 -1.93
N ASP A 28 -8.42 6.37 -1.93
CA ASP A 28 -9.36 6.28 -3.05
C ASP A 28 -10.72 6.79 -2.57
N ASP A 29 -11.31 7.76 -3.24
CA ASP A 29 -12.70 8.17 -3.03
C ASP A 29 -13.58 7.50 -4.07
N ILE A 30 -14.52 6.67 -3.60
CA ILE A 30 -15.33 5.79 -4.44
C ILE A 30 -16.80 6.01 -4.09
N ASP A 31 -17.56 6.67 -4.97
CA ASP A 31 -19.02 6.80 -4.82
C ASP A 31 -19.70 5.44 -5.11
N PRO A 32 -20.58 4.88 -4.24
CA PRO A 32 -21.11 5.38 -2.96
C PRO A 32 -20.45 4.80 -1.69
N ILE A 33 -19.30 4.13 -1.82
CA ILE A 33 -18.61 3.45 -0.72
C ILE A 33 -17.94 4.45 0.25
N GLY A 34 -17.53 5.61 -0.25
CA GLY A 34 -16.77 6.63 0.47
C GLY A 34 -15.26 6.46 0.33
N THR A 35 -14.51 7.19 1.17
CA THR A 35 -13.04 7.24 1.12
C THR A 35 -12.40 5.98 1.73
N VAL A 36 -11.53 5.34 0.97
CA VAL A 36 -10.78 4.13 1.32
C VAL A 36 -9.31 4.48 1.51
N PHE A 37 -8.76 4.14 2.68
CA PHE A 37 -7.34 4.33 2.97
C PHE A 37 -6.58 3.00 3.00
N SER A 38 -5.60 2.86 2.10
CA SER A 38 -4.78 1.66 1.92
C SER A 38 -3.30 1.96 2.22
N PRO A 39 -2.87 1.85 3.50
CA PRO A 39 -1.47 1.98 3.87
C PRO A 39 -0.67 0.75 3.45
N ARG A 40 0.59 0.97 3.10
CA ARG A 40 1.59 -0.08 2.88
C ARG A 40 2.94 0.34 3.45
N THR A 41 3.61 -0.61 4.07
CA THR A 41 4.96 -0.44 4.61
C THR A 41 5.72 -1.74 4.41
N SER A 42 6.96 -1.62 3.96
CA SER A 42 7.85 -2.76 3.69
C SER A 42 9.24 -2.42 4.16
N LEU A 43 9.79 -3.27 5.01
CA LEU A 43 11.14 -3.17 5.52
C LEU A 43 11.99 -4.30 4.94
N ILE A 44 13.10 -3.93 4.32
CA ILE A 44 13.97 -4.82 3.57
C ILE A 44 15.35 -4.75 4.21
N PHE A 45 15.85 -5.90 4.63
CA PHE A 45 17.13 -6.04 5.32
C PHE A 45 18.04 -6.99 4.56
N LYS A 46 19.23 -6.51 4.19
CA LYS A 46 20.30 -7.32 3.63
C LYS A 46 21.08 -7.96 4.78
N VAL A 47 20.71 -9.19 5.12
CA VAL A 47 21.32 -9.96 6.22
C VAL A 47 22.72 -10.45 5.84
N ALA A 48 22.94 -10.81 4.57
CA ALA A 48 24.23 -11.20 4.01
C ALA A 48 24.29 -10.88 2.50
N PRO A 49 25.45 -10.95 1.82
CA PRO A 49 25.58 -10.57 0.41
C PRO A 49 24.58 -11.26 -0.53
N LYS A 50 24.14 -12.49 -0.19
CA LYS A 50 23.18 -13.29 -0.95
C LYS A 50 21.85 -13.54 -0.24
N HIS A 51 21.62 -12.93 0.92
CA HIS A 51 20.41 -13.15 1.72
C HIS A 51 19.74 -11.82 2.07
N THR A 52 18.47 -11.69 1.70
CA THR A 52 17.64 -10.54 2.01
C THR A 52 16.39 -11.02 2.72
N MET A 53 16.06 -10.38 3.83
CA MET A 53 14.80 -10.57 4.55
C MET A 53 13.89 -9.39 4.25
N ARG A 54 12.61 -9.67 4.00
CA ARG A 54 11.60 -8.65 3.74
C ARG A 54 10.43 -8.87 4.68
N LEU A 55 10.09 -7.82 5.43
CA LEU A 55 8.87 -7.75 6.22
C LEU A 55 7.95 -6.73 5.57
N SER A 56 6.75 -7.15 5.16
CA SER A 56 5.77 -6.27 4.52
C SER A 56 4.45 -6.33 5.25
N TYR A 57 3.83 -5.17 5.41
CA TYR A 57 2.46 -5.03 5.86
C TYR A 57 1.72 -4.12 4.86
N ASN A 58 0.64 -4.65 4.29
CA ASN A 58 -0.24 -3.89 3.42
C ASN A 58 -1.68 -4.13 3.84
N ARG A 59 -2.47 -3.05 3.92
CA ARG A 59 -3.91 -3.15 4.06
C ARG A 59 -4.53 -2.86 2.70
N ALA A 60 -4.92 -3.92 1.99
CA ALA A 60 -5.68 -3.80 0.77
C ALA A 60 -7.18 -3.79 1.12
N PHE A 61 -7.89 -2.79 0.65
CA PHE A 61 -9.35 -2.78 0.70
C PHE A 61 -9.90 -3.35 -0.60
N ARG A 62 -10.87 -4.27 -0.49
CA ARG A 62 -11.63 -4.77 -1.63
C ARG A 62 -13.01 -4.16 -1.55
N ALA A 63 -13.29 -3.21 -2.44
CA ALA A 63 -14.63 -2.66 -2.59
C ALA A 63 -15.62 -3.81 -2.86
N PRO A 64 -16.75 -3.89 -2.14
CA PRO A 64 -17.77 -4.89 -2.43
C PRO A 64 -18.26 -4.70 -3.87
N SER A 65 -18.34 -5.80 -4.63
CA SER A 65 -18.94 -5.76 -5.97
C SER A 65 -20.43 -5.42 -5.84
N MET A 66 -20.96 -4.64 -6.79
CA MET A 66 -22.40 -4.32 -6.89
C MET A 66 -23.32 -5.55 -7.14
N VAL A 67 -22.83 -6.78 -6.95
CA VAL A 67 -23.57 -8.05 -7.12
C VAL A 67 -24.00 -8.63 -5.76
N GLN A 68 -24.16 -7.78 -4.75
CA GLN A 68 -24.81 -8.15 -3.49
C GLN A 68 -25.83 -7.08 -3.09
N ASN A 69 -26.67 -6.69 -4.06
CA ASN A 69 -27.90 -5.94 -3.83
C ASN A 69 -29.05 -6.47 -4.70
N TYR A 70 -29.05 -7.78 -4.98
CA TYR A 70 -30.26 -8.50 -5.40
C TYR A 70 -30.28 -9.89 -4.77
#